data_AF-A0A974HRX7-F1
#
_entry.id   AF-A0A974HRX7-F1
#
_cell.length_a   1.000
_cell.length_b   1.000
_cell.length_c   1.000
_cell.angle_alpha   90.00
_cell.angle_beta   90.00
_cell.angle_gamma   90.00
#
_symmetry.space_group_name_H-M   'P 1'
#
loop_
_entity.id
_entity.type
_entity.pdbx_description
1 polymer ?
#
loop_
_entity_poly.entity_id
_entity_poly.type
_entity_poly.pdbx_seq_one_letter_code
_entity_poly.pdbx_strand_id
1 'polypeptide(L)'
;MLVPSCLPFKEQKKTLDPFKTGITNGFFPCKTCKGCKTSKVTTFKSNVTNVEFAIKDIITCNSNNVIYMLQCPCNLQYVGRTNRKLKIRIGEHMNNIKKGLMTHSVSAHFKTHHNSDPSLLQFTGIILKKIHWRGSNIVNVISREETLWIHKLKTLAPHGLNIDIDLKCFLKESFY
;
A
#
# COMPACT_ATOMS: atom_id res chain seq x y z
N MET A 1 -2.82 4.54 -68.89
CA MET A 1 -1.81 4.09 -67.90
C MET A 1 -1.78 5.12 -66.78
N LEU A 2 -2.35 4.81 -65.62
CA LEU A 2 -2.41 5.70 -64.46
C LEU A 2 -1.29 5.30 -63.50
N VAL A 3 -0.45 6.27 -63.11
CA VAL A 3 0.65 6.06 -62.15
C VAL A 3 0.10 6.30 -60.74
N PRO A 4 0.34 5.43 -59.75
CA PRO A 4 -0.04 5.71 -58.37
C PRO A 4 0.98 6.63 -57.71
N SER A 5 0.52 7.73 -57.13
CA SER A 5 1.33 8.63 -56.29
C SER A 5 1.48 8.07 -54.88
N CYS A 6 2.61 7.42 -54.60
CA CYS A 6 3.01 7.10 -53.23
C CYS A 6 3.56 8.36 -52.54
N LEU A 7 2.73 9.04 -51.74
CA LEU A 7 3.22 10.00 -50.74
C LEU A 7 3.67 9.21 -49.49
N PRO A 8 4.87 9.44 -48.95
CA PRO A 8 5.33 8.76 -47.76
C PRO A 8 4.56 9.25 -46.52
N PHE A 9 4.14 8.30 -45.68
CA PHE A 9 3.54 8.55 -44.38
C PHE A 9 4.56 9.26 -43.48
N LYS A 10 4.36 10.56 -43.21
CA LYS A 10 5.12 11.28 -42.19
C LYS A 10 4.63 10.82 -40.82
N GLU A 11 5.49 10.10 -40.08
CA GLU A 11 5.28 9.84 -38.67
C GLU A 11 5.08 11.17 -37.92
N GLN A 12 3.87 11.36 -37.41
CA GLN A 12 3.58 12.46 -36.49
C GLN A 12 4.33 12.18 -35.19
N LYS A 13 5.43 12.90 -34.96
CA LYS A 13 6.10 12.94 -33.66
C LYS A 13 5.06 13.35 -32.61
N LYS A 14 4.75 12.44 -31.69
CA LYS A 14 3.91 12.72 -30.51
C LYS A 14 4.52 13.92 -29.78
N THR A 15 3.84 15.05 -29.83
CA THR A 15 4.19 16.23 -29.04
C THR A 15 4.03 15.88 -27.57
N LEU A 16 5.14 15.88 -26.82
CA LEU A 16 5.13 15.71 -25.37
C LEU A 16 4.38 16.88 -24.74
N ASP A 17 3.36 16.55 -23.97
CA ASP A 17 2.57 17.49 -23.17
C ASP A 17 3.49 18.23 -22.17
N PRO A 18 3.63 19.57 -22.26
CA PRO A 18 4.53 20.36 -21.44
C PRO A 18 4.15 20.40 -19.94
N PHE A 19 3.01 19.80 -19.53
CA PHE A 19 2.58 19.75 -18.14
C PHE A 19 2.79 18.39 -17.44
N LYS A 20 3.31 17.37 -18.14
CA LYS A 20 3.75 16.12 -17.47
C LYS A 20 5.10 16.35 -16.81
N THR A 21 5.09 16.87 -15.58
CA THR A 21 6.23 16.67 -14.68
C THR A 21 6.48 15.16 -14.60
N GLY A 22 7.68 14.70 -14.97
CA GLY A 22 8.04 13.28 -15.14
C GLY A 22 8.04 12.44 -13.86
N ILE A 23 7.27 12.81 -12.84
CA ILE A 23 7.14 12.08 -11.59
C ILE A 23 6.15 10.95 -11.80
N THR A 24 6.66 9.73 -11.96
CA THR A 24 5.79 8.55 -11.98
C THR A 24 5.24 8.30 -10.58
N ASN A 25 3.98 7.86 -10.49
CA ASN A 25 3.39 7.41 -9.23
C ASN A 25 4.18 6.25 -8.61
N GLY A 26 4.04 6.07 -7.30
CA GLY A 26 4.78 5.07 -6.55
C GLY A 26 4.91 5.39 -5.06
N PHE A 27 5.44 4.42 -4.34
CA PHE A 27 5.93 4.58 -2.99
C PHE A 27 7.41 4.96 -3.02
N PHE A 28 7.74 6.12 -2.46
CA PHE A 28 9.08 6.68 -2.44
C PHE A 28 9.69 6.59 -1.05
N PRO A 29 10.97 6.18 -0.95
CA PRO A 29 11.62 6.12 0.34
C PRO A 29 11.83 7.50 0.93
N CYS A 30 11.59 7.64 2.23
CA CYS A 30 11.89 8.89 2.93
C CYS A 30 13.35 9.01 3.37
N LYS A 31 14.13 7.91 3.28
CA LYS A 31 15.54 7.79 3.69
C LYS A 31 15.88 8.20 5.14
N THR A 32 14.86 8.47 5.95
CA THR A 32 14.99 9.09 7.28
C THR A 32 14.33 8.28 8.38
N CYS A 33 13.54 7.26 8.08
CA CYS A 33 12.90 6.41 9.09
C CYS A 33 13.52 5.02 9.13
N LYS A 34 13.58 4.44 10.33
CA LYS A 34 14.29 3.18 10.63
C LYS A 34 13.89 1.98 9.76
N GLY A 35 12.65 1.95 9.26
CA GLY A 35 12.14 0.85 8.45
C GLY A 35 12.26 1.05 6.94
N CYS A 36 12.52 2.27 6.46
CA CYS A 36 12.41 2.57 5.03
C CYS A 36 13.73 2.28 4.32
N LYS A 37 13.95 0.99 4.03
CA LYS A 37 15.12 0.47 3.32
C LYS A 37 14.92 0.34 1.80
N THR A 38 13.67 0.44 1.33
CA THR A 38 13.29 0.15 -0.05
C THR A 38 13.68 1.27 -1.02
N SER A 39 14.01 0.94 -2.26
CA SER A 39 14.00 1.89 -3.38
C SER A 39 12.57 2.31 -3.73
N LYS A 40 12.42 3.24 -4.68
CA LYS A 40 11.11 3.57 -5.25
C LYS A 40 10.40 2.31 -5.75
N VAL A 41 9.14 2.14 -5.36
CA VAL A 41 8.27 1.04 -5.79
C VAL A 41 7.09 1.62 -6.57
N THR A 42 6.79 1.09 -7.76
CA THR A 42 5.69 1.57 -8.61
C THR A 42 4.51 0.60 -8.65
N THR A 43 4.72 -0.65 -8.29
CA THR A 43 3.73 -1.72 -8.25
C THR A 43 3.88 -2.57 -6.99
N PHE A 44 2.82 -3.27 -6.60
CA PHE A 44 2.86 -4.26 -5.52
C PHE A 44 2.08 -5.50 -5.93
N LYS A 45 2.48 -6.67 -5.42
CA LYS A 45 1.93 -7.97 -5.82
C LYS A 45 1.37 -8.70 -4.60
N SER A 46 0.23 -9.37 -4.77
CA SER A 46 -0.24 -10.35 -3.77
C SER A 46 0.62 -11.61 -3.83
N ASN A 47 1.13 -12.05 -2.70
CA ASN A 47 1.88 -13.31 -2.62
C ASN A 47 0.96 -14.55 -2.72
N VAL A 48 -0.34 -14.38 -2.50
CA VAL A 48 -1.33 -15.47 -2.54
C VAL A 48 -1.93 -15.59 -3.94
N THR A 49 -2.46 -14.50 -4.50
CA THR A 49 -3.17 -14.52 -5.79
C THR A 49 -2.22 -14.31 -6.98
N ASN A 50 -0.98 -13.91 -6.72
CA ASN A 50 0.00 -13.50 -7.74
C ASN A 50 -0.41 -12.31 -8.61
N VAL A 51 -1.52 -11.63 -8.30
CA VAL A 51 -1.95 -10.44 -9.03
C VAL A 51 -1.11 -9.23 -8.62
N GLU A 52 -0.64 -8.49 -9.62
CA GLU A 52 0.12 -7.26 -9.46
C GLU A 52 -0.75 -6.01 -9.69
N PHE A 53 -0.51 -4.97 -8.90
CA PHE A 53 -1.28 -3.72 -8.90
C PHE A 53 -0.34 -2.51 -8.98
N ALA A 54 -0.68 -1.56 -9.83
CA ALA A 54 0.02 -0.27 -9.89
C ALA A 54 -0.34 0.63 -8.71
N ILE A 55 0.66 1.29 -8.13
CA ILE A 55 0.48 2.35 -7.14
C ILE A 55 0.09 3.61 -7.91
N LYS A 56 -1.12 4.11 -7.64
CA LYS A 56 -1.73 5.21 -8.42
C LYS A 56 -1.43 6.61 -7.88
N ASP A 57 -0.80 6.70 -6.71
CA ASP A 57 -0.48 7.95 -6.03
C ASP A 57 1.03 8.08 -5.81
N ILE A 58 1.47 9.29 -5.49
CA ILE A 58 2.80 9.55 -4.93
C ILE A 58 2.71 9.41 -3.41
N ILE A 59 3.26 8.32 -2.87
CA ILE A 59 3.20 7.99 -1.45
C ILE A 59 4.59 8.03 -0.85
N THR A 60 4.73 8.62 0.34
CA THR A 60 5.98 8.62 1.10
C THR A 60 5.71 8.20 2.54
N CYS A 61 6.77 8.01 3.32
CA CYS A 61 6.61 7.73 4.75
C CYS A 61 6.04 8.93 5.54
N ASN A 62 6.01 10.13 4.96
CA ASN A 62 5.38 11.30 5.55
C ASN A 62 3.90 11.45 5.17
N SER A 63 3.39 10.62 4.27
CA SER A 63 1.98 10.63 3.89
C SER A 63 1.08 10.17 5.05
N ASN A 64 -0.07 10.80 5.18
CA ASN A 64 -1.18 10.43 6.07
C ASN A 64 -2.28 9.74 5.26
N ASN A 65 -3.25 9.13 5.94
CA ASN A 65 -4.42 8.49 5.29
C ASN A 65 -4.02 7.40 4.29
N VAL A 66 -3.07 6.56 4.70
CA VAL A 66 -2.44 5.54 3.86
C VAL A 66 -2.96 4.16 4.23
N ILE A 67 -3.27 3.38 3.20
CA ILE A 67 -3.33 1.92 3.30
C ILE A 67 -1.96 1.41 2.91
N TYR A 68 -1.37 0.57 3.75
CA TYR A 68 -0.03 0.03 3.59
C TYR A 68 -0.06 -1.49 3.66
N MET A 69 0.95 -2.09 3.03
CA MET A 69 1.22 -3.52 3.08
C MET A 69 2.53 -3.74 3.84
N LEU A 70 2.54 -4.73 4.74
CA LEU A 70 3.76 -5.27 5.33
C LEU A 70 4.04 -6.63 4.71
N GLN A 71 5.32 -6.96 4.55
CA GLN A 71 5.77 -8.22 4.01
C GLN A 71 6.81 -8.86 4.92
N CYS A 72 6.56 -10.12 5.24
CA CYS A 72 7.41 -10.99 6.02
C CYS A 72 8.26 -11.88 5.10
N PRO A 73 9.49 -12.28 5.48
CA PRO A 73 10.30 -13.23 4.73
C PRO A 73 9.63 -14.59 4.49
N CYS A 74 8.68 -15.00 5.35
CA CYS A 74 7.84 -16.20 5.16
C CYS A 74 6.85 -16.09 3.99
N ASN A 75 6.96 -15.06 3.14
CA ASN A 75 6.06 -14.76 2.03
C ASN A 75 4.62 -14.38 2.46
N LEU A 76 4.38 -14.15 3.75
CA LEU A 76 3.09 -13.69 4.28
C LEU A 76 2.99 -12.16 4.25
N GLN A 77 1.78 -11.68 3.96
CA GLN A 77 1.49 -10.25 3.86
C GLN A 77 0.46 -9.81 4.91
N TYR A 78 0.57 -8.57 5.37
CA TYR A 78 -0.39 -7.87 6.23
C TYR A 78 -0.84 -6.60 5.53
N VAL A 79 -2.14 -6.30 5.53
CA VAL A 79 -2.65 -5.00 5.12
C VAL A 79 -3.13 -4.23 6.35
N GLY A 80 -2.74 -2.96 6.43
CA GLY A 80 -3.17 -2.08 7.50
C GLY A 80 -3.45 -0.67 7.00
N ARG A 81 -4.10 0.13 7.83
CA ARG A 81 -4.29 1.56 7.60
C ARG A 81 -3.69 2.46 8.66
N THR A 82 -3.54 3.75 8.30
CA THR A 82 -3.23 4.82 9.25
C THR A 82 -3.75 6.17 8.76
N ASN A 83 -4.39 6.93 9.65
CA ASN A 83 -4.71 8.34 9.43
C ASN A 83 -3.55 9.27 9.81
N ARG A 84 -2.58 8.77 10.59
CA ARG A 84 -1.33 9.45 10.95
C ARG A 84 -0.26 9.21 9.88
N LYS A 85 0.87 9.92 9.98
CA LYS A 85 2.05 9.70 9.11
C LYS A 85 2.45 8.23 9.11
N LEU A 86 2.63 7.65 7.92
CA LEU A 86 2.97 6.24 7.75
C LEU A 86 4.19 5.81 8.58
N LYS A 87 5.24 6.64 8.62
CA LYS A 87 6.46 6.36 9.40
C LYS A 87 6.20 6.08 10.88
N ILE A 88 5.19 6.72 11.48
CA ILE A 88 4.86 6.54 12.89
C ILE A 88 4.24 5.16 13.09
N ARG A 89 3.28 4.79 12.24
CA ARG A 89 2.63 3.47 12.29
C ARG A 89 3.61 2.33 12.05
N ILE A 90 4.56 2.50 11.12
CA ILE A 90 5.63 1.54 10.90
C ILE A 90 6.54 1.45 12.13
N GLY A 91 6.93 2.58 12.72
CA GLY A 91 7.72 2.59 13.96
C GLY A 91 7.06 1.81 15.10
N GLU A 92 5.74 1.90 15.25
CA GLU A 92 4.97 1.13 16.21
C GLU A 92 5.02 -0.38 15.92
N HIS A 93 4.83 -0.80 14.66
CA HIS A 93 4.97 -2.21 14.28
C HIS A 93 6.37 -2.75 14.60
N MET A 94 7.42 -2.00 14.25
CA MET A 94 8.81 -2.38 14.53
C MET A 94 9.08 -2.50 16.04
N ASN A 95 8.54 -1.57 16.84
CA ASN A 95 8.66 -1.63 18.30
C ASN A 95 7.88 -2.81 18.90
N ASN A 96 6.68 -3.08 18.40
CA ASN A 96 5.88 -4.23 18.85
C ASN A 96 6.57 -5.54 18.52
N ILE A 97 7.17 -5.68 17.33
CA ILE A 97 8.00 -6.84 16.96
C ILE A 97 9.16 -6.97 17.93
N LYS A 98 9.96 -5.92 18.14
CA LYS A 98 11.11 -5.95 19.06
C LYS A 98 10.73 -6.38 20.48
N LYS A 99 9.54 -5.97 20.96
CA LYS A 99 8.99 -6.36 22.26
C LYS A 99 8.37 -7.76 22.28
N GLY A 100 8.16 -8.40 21.13
CA GLY A 100 7.56 -9.73 21.02
C GLY A 100 6.11 -9.79 21.56
N LEU A 101 5.33 -8.75 21.29
CA LEU A 101 3.93 -8.66 21.73
C LEU A 101 3.04 -9.66 21.02
N MET A 102 2.52 -10.64 21.77
CA MET A 102 1.64 -11.69 21.22
C MET A 102 0.24 -11.19 20.83
N THR A 103 -0.18 -10.01 21.32
CA THR A 103 -1.49 -9.41 21.02
C THR A 103 -1.57 -8.78 19.63
N HIS A 104 -0.45 -8.67 18.91
CA HIS A 104 -0.40 -8.13 17.56
C HIS A 104 0.10 -9.20 16.61
N SER A 105 -0.71 -9.58 15.63
CA SER A 105 -0.44 -10.72 14.75
C SER A 105 0.93 -10.72 14.07
N VAL A 106 1.36 -9.57 13.53
CA VAL A 106 2.68 -9.40 12.91
C VAL A 106 3.79 -9.60 13.94
N SER A 107 3.65 -9.05 15.15
CA SER A 107 4.65 -9.22 16.21
C SER A 107 4.68 -10.65 16.73
N ALA A 108 3.51 -11.27 16.97
CA ALA A 108 3.39 -12.66 17.37
C ALA A 108 4.09 -13.59 16.37
N HIS A 109 3.84 -13.41 15.07
CA HIS A 109 4.50 -14.18 14.01
C HIS A 109 6.03 -13.98 14.00
N PHE A 110 6.50 -12.74 14.15
CA PHE A 110 7.94 -12.48 14.19
C PHE A 110 8.60 -13.06 15.45
N LYS A 111 7.89 -13.09 16.58
CA LYS A 111 8.39 -13.74 17.78
C LYS A 111 8.55 -15.25 17.58
N THR A 112 7.64 -15.90 16.86
CA THR A 112 7.68 -17.36 16.64
C THR A 112 8.64 -17.78 15.52
N HIS A 113 8.78 -16.98 14.46
CA HIS A 113 9.54 -17.38 13.26
C HIS A 113 10.84 -16.62 13.03
N HIS A 114 11.02 -15.47 13.70
CA HIS A 114 12.09 -14.50 13.37
C HIS A 114 12.78 -13.92 14.60
N ASN A 115 12.70 -14.59 15.75
CA ASN A 115 13.34 -14.14 17.00
C ASN A 115 13.04 -12.68 17.36
N SER A 116 11.83 -12.21 17.04
CA SER A 116 11.43 -10.81 17.26
C SER A 116 12.32 -9.77 16.56
N ASP A 117 12.97 -10.11 15.43
CA ASP A 117 13.82 -9.16 14.68
C ASP A 117 12.98 -8.27 13.73
N PRO A 118 12.78 -6.97 14.05
CA PRO A 118 12.03 -6.07 13.18
C PRO A 118 12.77 -5.73 11.89
N SER A 119 14.09 -5.96 11.81
CA SER A 119 14.92 -5.56 10.67
C SER A 119 14.53 -6.26 9.36
N LEU A 120 13.87 -7.42 9.48
CA LEU A 120 13.37 -8.27 8.39
C LEU A 120 12.03 -7.80 7.82
N LEU A 121 11.30 -6.92 8.52
CA LEU A 121 10.01 -6.43 8.07
C LEU A 121 10.18 -5.46 6.91
N GLN A 122 9.51 -5.73 5.79
CA GLN A 122 9.38 -4.79 4.68
C GLN A 122 8.00 -4.13 4.70
N PHE A 123 7.90 -2.91 4.20
CA PHE A 123 6.62 -2.24 4.04
C PHE A 123 6.54 -1.42 2.76
N THR A 124 5.32 -1.18 2.28
CA THR A 124 5.02 -0.34 1.12
C THR A 124 3.70 0.38 1.35
N GLY A 125 3.64 1.69 1.10
CA GLY A 125 2.37 2.41 1.01
C GLY A 125 1.71 2.09 -0.33
N ILE A 126 0.48 1.58 -0.32
CA ILE A 126 -0.17 1.07 -1.55
C ILE A 126 -1.28 1.97 -2.06
N ILE A 127 -2.01 2.66 -1.16
CA ILE A 127 -3.09 3.59 -1.52
C ILE A 127 -3.03 4.83 -0.63
N LEU A 128 -3.26 6.00 -1.22
CA LEU A 128 -3.41 7.26 -0.50
C LEU A 128 -4.85 7.78 -0.63
N LYS A 129 -5.53 8.03 0.48
CA LYS A 129 -6.85 8.67 0.47
C LYS A 129 -6.72 10.16 0.80
N LYS A 130 -7.08 11.00 -0.16
CA LYS A 130 -7.14 12.45 0.02
C LYS A 130 -8.42 12.81 0.76
N ILE A 131 -8.34 13.78 1.66
CA ILE A 131 -9.52 14.33 2.34
C ILE A 131 -10.33 15.08 1.28
N HIS A 132 -11.60 14.72 1.15
CA HIS A 132 -12.51 15.42 0.25
C HIS A 132 -12.99 16.71 0.92
N TRP A 133 -13.02 17.81 0.17
CA TRP A 133 -13.39 19.14 0.70
C TRP A 133 -14.81 19.20 1.29
N ARG A 134 -15.72 18.34 0.83
CA ARG A 134 -17.09 18.22 1.38
C ARG A 134 -17.20 17.42 2.70
N GLY A 135 -16.11 17.21 3.43
CA GLY A 135 -16.18 16.65 4.79
C GLY A 135 -16.54 15.17 4.86
N SER A 136 -16.00 14.32 3.97
CA SER A 136 -16.18 12.86 4.11
C SER A 136 -15.56 12.36 5.42
N ASN A 137 -16.22 11.40 6.08
CA ASN A 137 -15.63 10.67 7.21
C ASN A 137 -14.45 9.82 6.69
N ILE A 138 -13.26 10.44 6.65
CA ILE A 138 -12.03 9.88 6.11
C ILE A 138 -11.63 8.59 6.85
N VAL A 139 -11.97 8.47 8.13
CA VAL A 139 -11.75 7.24 8.91
C VAL A 139 -12.55 6.10 8.29
N ASN A 140 -13.85 6.29 8.07
CA ASN A 140 -14.70 5.27 7.46
C ASN A 140 -14.24 4.90 6.04
N VAL A 141 -13.90 5.91 5.22
CA VAL A 141 -13.40 5.69 3.84
C VAL A 141 -12.13 4.81 3.83
N ILE A 142 -11.16 5.11 4.70
CA ILE A 142 -9.93 4.34 4.78
C ILE A 142 -10.19 2.94 5.35
N SER A 143 -11.07 2.79 6.36
CA SER A 143 -11.44 1.48 6.90
C SER A 143 -12.07 0.56 5.85
N ARG A 144 -12.95 1.11 5.00
CA ARG A 144 -13.54 0.36 3.88
C ARG A 144 -12.48 -0.06 2.88
N GLU A 145 -11.58 0.86 2.53
CA GLU A 145 -10.49 0.58 1.59
C GLU A 145 -9.55 -0.51 2.13
N GLU A 146 -9.14 -0.42 3.40
CA GLU A 146 -8.34 -1.45 4.10
C GLU A 146 -9.00 -2.83 4.00
N THR A 147 -10.29 -2.92 4.33
CA THR A 147 -11.06 -4.17 4.25
C THR A 147 -11.05 -4.76 2.84
N LEU A 148 -11.28 -3.93 1.82
CA LEU A 148 -11.27 -4.36 0.43
C LEU A 148 -9.89 -4.91 0.03
N TRP A 149 -8.80 -4.28 0.46
CA TRP A 149 -7.45 -4.75 0.16
C TRP A 149 -7.05 -6.01 0.94
N ILE A 150 -7.46 -6.16 2.20
CA ILE A 150 -7.29 -7.43 2.94
C ILE A 150 -7.94 -8.57 2.15
N HIS A 151 -9.18 -8.38 1.71
CA HIS A 151 -9.91 -9.39 0.93
C HIS A 151 -9.25 -9.65 -0.44
N LYS A 152 -8.87 -8.58 -1.16
CA LYS A 152 -8.32 -8.66 -2.52
C LYS A 152 -6.93 -9.30 -2.56
N LEU A 153 -6.08 -9.04 -1.57
CA LEU A 153 -4.74 -9.61 -1.47
C LEU A 153 -4.71 -10.95 -0.72
N LYS A 154 -5.84 -11.38 -0.14
CA LYS A 154 -5.99 -12.60 0.66
C LYS A 154 -5.02 -12.66 1.85
N THR A 155 -4.90 -11.55 2.58
CA THR A 155 -3.96 -11.45 3.71
C THR A 155 -4.50 -11.95 5.05
N LEU A 156 -5.68 -12.58 5.08
CA LEU A 156 -6.19 -13.25 6.27
C LEU A 156 -5.43 -14.54 6.56
N ALA A 157 -5.22 -14.84 7.85
CA ALA A 157 -4.70 -16.11 8.32
C ALA A 157 -5.60 -17.28 7.80
N PRO A 158 -5.00 -18.41 7.40
CA PRO A 158 -3.57 -18.76 7.51
C PRO A 158 -2.69 -18.26 6.35
N HIS A 159 -3.27 -17.67 5.29
CA HIS A 159 -2.54 -17.27 4.08
C HIS A 159 -1.84 -15.90 4.19
N GLY A 160 -2.15 -15.14 5.24
CA GLY A 160 -1.47 -13.90 5.58
C GLY A 160 -1.50 -13.62 7.08
N LEU A 161 -1.20 -12.36 7.44
CA LEU A 161 -0.98 -11.94 8.82
C LEU A 161 -2.15 -11.15 9.42
N ASN A 162 -3.20 -10.81 8.67
CA ASN A 162 -4.43 -10.27 9.24
C ASN A 162 -5.20 -11.41 9.93
N ILE A 163 -5.71 -11.21 11.15
CA ILE A 163 -6.45 -12.26 11.89
C ILE A 163 -7.95 -12.13 11.64
N ASP A 164 -8.45 -10.89 11.56
CA ASP A 164 -9.84 -10.56 11.32
C ASP A 164 -9.97 -9.36 10.36
N ILE A 165 -11.22 -9.08 9.97
CA ILE A 165 -11.60 -7.91 9.17
C ILE A 165 -12.66 -7.14 9.94
N ASP A 166 -12.48 -5.83 10.07
CA ASP A 166 -13.48 -4.95 10.66
C ASP A 166 -14.52 -4.50 9.63
N LEU A 167 -15.69 -5.16 9.65
CA LEU A 167 -16.81 -4.84 8.77
C LEU A 167 -17.72 -3.71 9.30
N LYS A 168 -17.45 -3.15 10.50
CA LYS A 168 -18.29 -2.08 11.07
C LYS A 168 -18.39 -0.88 10.15
N CYS A 169 -17.36 -0.61 9.36
CA CYS A 169 -17.37 0.49 8.41
C CYS A 169 -18.45 0.39 7.31
N PHE A 170 -19.05 -0.80 7.09
CA PHE A 170 -20.13 -1.03 6.13
C PHE A 170 -21.52 -1.02 6.76
N LEU A 171 -21.62 -1.12 8.08
CA LEU A 171 -22.89 -1.04 8.79
C LEU A 171 -23.32 0.43 8.84
N LYS A 172 -24.51 0.74 8.31
CA LYS A 172 -25.17 2.01 8.65
C LYS A 172 -25.66 1.86 10.09
N GLU A 173 -25.34 2.81 10.97
CA GLU A 173 -26.10 2.93 12.22
C GLU A 173 -27.56 3.11 11.83
N SER A 174 -28.34 2.05 12.06
CA SER A 174 -29.78 2.11 11.99
C SER A 174 -30.17 2.81 13.28
N PHE A 175 -30.33 4.13 13.20
CA PHE A 175 -30.93 4.89 14.29
C PHE A 175 -32.36 4.36 14.48
N TYR A 176 -32.61 3.78 15.66
CA TYR A 176 -33.95 3.66 16.22
C TYR A 176 -34.33 5.00 16.86
#